data_AF-A0A0J7KEL5-F1
#
_entry.id   AF-A0A0J7KEL5-F1
#
_cell.length_a   1.000
_cell.length_b   1.000
_cell.length_c   1.000
_cell.angle_alpha   90.00
_cell.angle_beta   90.00
_cell.angle_gamma   90.00
#
_symmetry.space_group_name_H-M   'P 1'
#
loop_
_entity.id
_entity.type
_entity.pdbx_description
1 polymer ?
#
loop_
_entity_poly.entity_id
_entity_poly.type
_entity_poly.pdbx_seq_one_letter_code
_entity_poly.pdbx_strand_id
1 'polypeptide(L)'
;MDEGIAVQMEDNLPSIEHTLRPIVFVSWFLGVGIARPPKCPKAVTIILRIIHFGLCSVAIDSFTSNQILNINCENYIYKIMYYMNKVMCYVSTHYYVYHGIEQYEKWPELMSKIKKLDRKIRRETPMNDLPIEVVEVLAILATFGPLFIIIYAYYYFIRPEDTVASELRLYYTIAQSLINNFIFDVIVYVLYHRFQTINKLIMQLDKQINAPQITSKIRCIRKLHN
;
A
#
# COMPACT_ATOMS: atom_id res chain seq x y z
N MET A 1 -10.97 -42.89 -8.15
CA MET A 1 -11.55 -42.14 -9.29
C MET A 1 -11.83 -40.73 -8.80
N ASP A 2 -10.83 -40.11 -8.13
CA ASP A 2 -11.04 -39.01 -7.17
C ASP A 2 -10.18 -37.78 -7.48
N GLU A 3 -9.42 -37.80 -8.58
CA GLU A 3 -8.57 -36.68 -9.00
C GLU A 3 -9.36 -35.50 -9.58
N GLY A 4 -10.63 -35.70 -9.94
CA GLY A 4 -11.47 -34.66 -10.54
C GLY A 4 -12.03 -33.63 -9.54
N ILE A 5 -12.17 -33.98 -8.26
CA ILE A 5 -12.85 -33.14 -7.26
C ILE A 5 -11.86 -32.21 -6.56
N ALA A 6 -10.62 -32.64 -6.35
CA ALA A 6 -9.58 -31.81 -5.73
C ALA A 6 -9.19 -30.60 -6.61
N VAL A 7 -9.26 -30.75 -7.95
CA VAL A 7 -8.84 -29.71 -8.90
C VAL A 7 -9.84 -28.55 -8.98
N GLN A 8 -11.13 -28.77 -8.69
CA GLN A 8 -12.13 -27.69 -8.67
C GLN A 8 -12.15 -26.89 -7.36
N MET A 9 -11.67 -27.44 -6.24
CA MET A 9 -11.68 -26.74 -4.95
C MET A 9 -10.59 -25.66 -4.84
N GLU A 10 -9.47 -25.81 -5.56
CA GLU A 10 -8.32 -24.90 -5.46
C GLU A 10 -8.57 -23.52 -6.09
N ASP A 11 -9.52 -23.42 -7.04
CA ASP A 11 -9.87 -22.16 -7.72
C ASP A 11 -10.88 -21.30 -6.94
N ASN A 12 -11.44 -21.81 -5.83
CA ASN A 12 -12.43 -21.10 -5.00
C ASN A 12 -11.84 -20.35 -3.81
N LEU A 13 -10.53 -20.49 -3.54
CA LEU A 13 -9.87 -19.74 -2.47
C LEU A 13 -9.64 -18.29 -2.90
N PRO A 14 -9.96 -17.31 -2.03
CA PRO A 14 -9.73 -15.90 -2.34
C PRO A 14 -8.25 -15.69 -2.65
N SER A 15 -7.97 -15.05 -3.79
CA SER A 15 -6.59 -14.69 -4.15
C SER A 15 -6.02 -13.71 -3.12
N ILE A 16 -4.71 -13.66 -2.98
CA ILE A 16 -4.03 -12.63 -2.18
C ILE A 16 -4.44 -11.20 -2.59
N GLU A 17 -4.76 -11.01 -3.87
CA GLU A 17 -5.30 -9.74 -4.38
C GLU A 17 -6.70 -9.41 -3.83
N HIS A 18 -7.49 -10.43 -3.45
CA HIS A 18 -8.74 -10.25 -2.72
C HIS A 18 -8.48 -9.87 -1.27
N THR A 19 -7.54 -10.54 -0.59
CA THR A 19 -7.12 -10.18 0.77
C THR A 19 -6.68 -8.73 0.80
N LEU A 20 -5.71 -8.34 -0.03
CA LEU A 20 -5.13 -6.99 -0.09
C LEU A 20 -6.05 -5.91 -0.68
N ARG A 21 -7.27 -6.26 -1.10
CA ARG A 21 -8.15 -5.31 -1.79
C ARG A 21 -8.46 -4.06 -0.95
N PRO A 22 -8.81 -4.18 0.35
CA PRO A 22 -9.09 -3.03 1.19
C PRO A 22 -7.94 -2.02 1.21
N ILE A 23 -6.70 -2.43 1.53
CA ILE A 23 -5.59 -1.48 1.64
C ILE A 23 -5.21 -0.88 0.28
N VAL A 24 -5.27 -1.69 -0.79
CA VAL A 24 -5.04 -1.23 -2.17
C VAL A 24 -6.05 -0.18 -2.57
N PHE A 25 -7.32 -0.36 -2.20
CA PHE A 25 -8.37 0.61 -2.49
C PHE A 25 -8.13 1.92 -1.74
N VAL A 26 -7.82 1.88 -0.45
CA VAL A 26 -7.60 3.09 0.36
C VAL A 26 -6.43 3.91 -0.20
N SER A 27 -5.30 3.28 -0.52
CA SER A 27 -4.16 4.02 -1.11
C SER A 27 -4.42 4.54 -2.50
N TRP A 28 -5.07 3.73 -3.35
CA TRP A 28 -5.47 4.17 -4.67
C TRP A 28 -6.36 5.42 -4.58
N PHE A 29 -7.37 5.39 -3.70
CA PHE A 29 -8.32 6.48 -3.46
C PHE A 29 -7.63 7.74 -2.93
N LEU A 30 -6.72 7.60 -1.97
CA LEU A 30 -5.90 8.70 -1.43
C LEU A 30 -4.92 9.28 -2.45
N GLY A 31 -4.84 8.72 -3.66
CA GLY A 31 -3.99 9.25 -4.71
C GLY A 31 -2.51 8.97 -4.49
N VAL A 32 -2.20 7.90 -3.76
CA VAL A 32 -0.82 7.54 -3.39
C VAL A 32 -0.38 6.23 -4.04
N GLY A 33 0.92 6.13 -4.30
CA GLY A 33 1.56 4.91 -4.76
C GLY A 33 1.09 4.40 -6.12
N ILE A 34 1.51 3.17 -6.43
CA ILE A 34 1.21 2.47 -7.70
C ILE A 34 0.04 1.47 -7.55
N ALA A 35 -0.43 1.26 -6.32
CA ALA A 35 -1.48 0.30 -6.01
C ALA A 35 -2.79 0.70 -6.68
N ARG A 36 -3.46 -0.28 -7.30
CA ARG A 36 -4.76 -0.07 -7.94
C ARG A 36 -5.68 -1.27 -7.83
N PRO A 37 -7.01 -1.05 -7.79
CA PRO A 37 -7.97 -2.12 -7.95
C PRO A 37 -7.82 -2.81 -9.32
N PRO A 38 -8.01 -4.14 -9.40
CA PRO A 38 -7.77 -4.94 -10.60
C PRO A 38 -8.53 -4.47 -11.86
N LYS A 39 -9.76 -3.99 -11.67
CA LYS A 39 -10.67 -3.59 -12.75
C LYS A 39 -10.77 -2.08 -12.97
N CYS A 40 -9.87 -1.30 -12.36
CA CYS A 40 -9.89 0.15 -12.54
C CYS A 40 -9.36 0.53 -13.94
N PRO A 41 -10.05 1.39 -14.72
CA PRO A 41 -9.51 1.95 -15.95
C PRO A 41 -8.37 2.94 -15.68
N LYS A 42 -7.36 2.96 -16.56
CA LYS A 42 -6.22 3.89 -16.46
C LYS A 42 -6.66 5.35 -16.43
N ALA A 43 -7.68 5.70 -17.22
CA ALA A 43 -8.26 7.03 -17.26
C ALA A 43 -8.78 7.49 -15.88
N VAL A 44 -9.47 6.62 -15.13
CA VAL A 44 -9.99 6.96 -13.79
C VAL A 44 -8.84 7.26 -12.83
N THR A 45 -7.77 6.46 -12.88
CA THR A 45 -6.57 6.70 -12.07
C THR A 45 -5.90 8.01 -12.45
N ILE A 46 -5.73 8.31 -13.73
CA ILE A 46 -5.16 9.59 -14.21
C ILE A 46 -6.01 10.77 -13.72
N ILE A 47 -7.34 10.71 -13.89
CA ILE A 47 -8.26 11.76 -13.42
C ILE A 47 -8.12 11.97 -11.91
N LEU A 48 -8.12 10.89 -11.14
CA LEU A 48 -7.94 10.95 -9.68
C LEU A 48 -6.61 11.61 -9.31
N ARG A 49 -5.51 11.27 -9.99
CA ARG A 49 -4.20 11.89 -9.75
C ARG A 49 -4.16 13.37 -10.14
N ILE A 50 -4.82 13.78 -11.23
CA ILE A 50 -4.94 15.19 -11.62
C ILE A 50 -5.78 15.97 -10.61
N ILE A 51 -6.85 15.38 -10.07
CA ILE A 51 -7.66 16.02 -9.01
C ILE A 51 -6.80 16.24 -7.76
N HIS A 52 -6.08 15.22 -7.29
CA HIS A 52 -5.16 15.35 -6.14
C HIS A 52 -4.07 16.40 -6.41
N PHE A 53 -3.51 16.42 -7.62
CA PHE A 53 -2.55 17.42 -8.04
C PHE A 53 -3.10 18.85 -8.01
N GLY A 54 -4.30 19.05 -8.57
CA GLY A 54 -4.97 20.35 -8.61
C GLY A 54 -5.32 20.84 -7.22
N LEU A 55 -5.86 19.96 -6.36
CA LEU A 55 -6.13 20.25 -4.96
C LEU A 55 -4.85 20.66 -4.22
N CYS A 56 -3.76 19.90 -4.36
CA CYS A 56 -2.47 20.27 -3.77
C CYS A 56 -1.94 21.61 -4.31
N SER A 57 -2.10 21.89 -5.61
CA SER A 57 -1.56 23.10 -6.26
C SER A 57 -2.33 24.37 -5.87
N VAL A 58 -3.66 24.36 -5.97
CA VAL A 58 -4.53 25.49 -5.54
C VAL A 58 -4.32 25.79 -4.07
N ALA A 59 -4.16 24.73 -3.27
CA ALA A 59 -3.90 24.87 -1.87
C ALA A 59 -2.52 25.53 -1.62
N ILE A 60 -1.49 25.26 -2.43
CA ILE A 60 -0.19 25.94 -2.31
C ILE A 60 -0.30 27.42 -2.69
N ASP A 61 -1.01 27.74 -3.76
CA ASP A 61 -1.12 29.10 -4.27
C ASP A 61 -1.91 30.03 -3.32
N SER A 62 -3.10 29.61 -2.90
CA SER A 62 -3.94 30.31 -1.90
C SER A 62 -3.25 30.58 -0.56
N PHE A 63 -2.21 29.80 -0.27
CA PHE A 63 -1.51 29.84 0.99
C PHE A 63 -0.20 30.62 0.94
N THR A 64 0.40 30.71 -0.24
CA THR A 64 1.60 31.52 -0.48
C THR A 64 1.22 33.00 -0.54
N SER A 65 0.07 33.32 -1.12
CA SER A 65 -0.49 34.68 -1.15
C SER A 65 -0.90 35.21 0.22
N ASN A 66 -1.50 34.38 1.08
CA ASN A 66 -2.00 34.81 2.41
C ASN A 66 -0.92 34.95 3.50
N GLN A 67 0.27 34.33 3.34
CA GLN A 67 1.26 34.27 4.41
C GLN A 67 2.58 34.99 4.17
N ILE A 68 2.93 35.28 2.91
CA ILE A 68 4.05 36.21 2.63
C ILE A 68 3.78 37.58 3.30
N LEU A 69 2.51 37.91 3.54
CA LEU A 69 2.09 39.15 4.20
C LEU A 69 1.97 39.07 5.73
N ASN A 70 1.93 37.90 6.37
CA ASN A 70 1.43 37.80 7.76
C ASN A 70 2.23 36.91 8.74
N ILE A 71 3.28 36.20 8.31
CA ILE A 71 4.15 35.49 9.27
C ILE A 71 5.25 36.43 9.76
N ASN A 72 4.98 37.12 10.87
CA ASN A 72 5.98 37.82 11.66
C ASN A 72 6.58 36.86 12.71
N CYS A 73 7.05 35.68 12.28
CA CYS A 73 7.77 34.78 13.19
C CYS A 73 9.19 35.29 13.36
N GLU A 74 9.56 35.68 14.58
CA GLU A 74 10.92 36.13 14.92
C GLU A 74 11.99 35.04 14.72
N ASN A 75 11.60 33.76 14.63
CA ASN A 75 12.51 32.63 14.55
C ASN A 75 12.70 32.10 13.12
N TYR A 76 13.86 32.37 12.53
CA TYR A 76 14.25 31.94 11.18
C TYR A 76 14.21 30.41 10.97
N ILE A 77 14.48 29.61 12.01
CA ILE A 77 14.48 28.14 11.91
C ILE A 77 13.09 27.62 11.58
N TYR A 78 12.06 28.15 12.24
CA TYR A 78 10.68 27.77 11.99
C TYR A 78 10.26 28.09 10.56
N LYS A 79 10.63 29.28 10.07
CA LYS A 79 10.37 29.72 8.69
C LYS A 79 11.03 28.81 7.65
N ILE A 80 12.29 28.39 7.88
CA ILE A 80 12.99 27.45 6.99
C ILE A 80 12.32 26.07 6.99
N MET A 81 12.08 25.48 8.18
CA MET A 81 11.43 24.18 8.31
C MET A 81 10.08 24.17 7.57
N TYR A 82 9.36 25.27 7.72
CA TYR A 82 8.07 25.47 7.09
C TYR A 82 8.11 25.53 5.55
N TYR A 83 9.03 26.30 4.96
CA TYR A 83 9.19 26.31 3.50
C TYR A 83 9.70 24.97 2.96
N MET A 84 10.61 24.30 3.68
CA MET A 84 11.08 22.97 3.30
C MET A 84 9.93 21.97 3.26
N ASN A 85 9.04 21.99 4.25
CA ASN A 85 7.85 21.15 4.28
C ASN A 85 6.91 21.43 3.08
N LYS A 86 6.72 22.71 2.70
CA LYS A 86 5.95 23.07 1.50
C LYS A 86 6.57 22.52 0.22
N VAL A 87 7.87 22.72 0.03
CA VAL A 87 8.60 22.21 -1.14
C VAL A 87 8.52 20.69 -1.18
N MET A 88 8.68 20.02 -0.03
CA MET A 88 8.56 18.58 0.08
C MET A 88 7.16 18.10 -0.33
N CYS A 89 6.09 18.73 0.17
CA CYS A 89 4.71 18.40 -0.23
C CYS A 89 4.50 18.55 -1.74
N TYR A 90 5.00 19.62 -2.35
CA TYR A 90 4.89 19.87 -3.79
C TYR A 90 5.61 18.80 -4.61
N VAL A 91 6.89 18.55 -4.28
CA VAL A 91 7.72 17.55 -4.95
C VAL A 91 7.15 16.15 -4.78
N SER A 92 6.72 15.77 -3.57
CA SER A 92 6.08 14.47 -3.31
C SER A 92 4.78 14.30 -4.09
N THR A 93 3.94 15.33 -4.19
CA THR A 93 2.71 15.26 -4.99
C THR A 93 3.02 15.04 -6.47
N HIS A 94 3.98 15.79 -7.04
CA HIS A 94 4.42 15.61 -8.42
C HIS A 94 4.96 14.21 -8.66
N TYR A 95 5.80 13.75 -7.73
CA TYR A 95 6.37 12.42 -7.75
C TYR A 95 5.28 11.34 -7.76
N TYR A 96 4.30 11.42 -6.86
CA TYR A 96 3.22 10.42 -6.78
C TYR A 96 2.32 10.40 -8.02
N VAL A 97 2.05 11.56 -8.62
CA VAL A 97 1.27 11.64 -9.86
C VAL A 97 2.05 11.02 -11.01
N TYR A 98 3.29 11.44 -11.21
CA TYR A 98 4.15 10.93 -12.29
C TYR A 98 4.39 9.42 -12.15
N HIS A 99 4.89 8.98 -10.99
CA HIS A 99 5.16 7.56 -10.75
C HIS A 99 3.90 6.70 -10.79
N GLY A 100 2.78 7.20 -10.26
CA GLY A 100 1.51 6.46 -10.30
C GLY A 100 1.02 6.19 -11.73
N ILE A 101 1.26 7.13 -12.66
CA ILE A 101 0.89 6.99 -14.07
C ILE A 101 1.90 6.12 -14.84
N GLU A 102 3.19 6.37 -14.65
CA GLU A 102 4.27 5.65 -15.33
C GLU A 102 4.28 4.15 -14.95
N GLN A 103 4.11 3.86 -13.66
CA GLN A 103 4.19 2.50 -13.12
C GLN A 103 2.81 1.81 -13.02
N TYR A 104 1.79 2.36 -13.68
CA TYR A 104 0.40 1.89 -13.61
C TYR A 104 0.22 0.39 -13.88
N GLU A 105 0.99 -0.15 -14.83
CA GLU A 105 0.93 -1.58 -15.19
C GLU A 105 1.80 -2.49 -14.32
N LYS A 106 2.71 -1.92 -13.51
CA LYS A 106 3.59 -2.71 -12.63
C LYS A 106 2.85 -3.33 -11.46
N TRP A 107 1.80 -2.69 -10.97
CA TRP A 107 1.02 -3.25 -9.88
C TRP A 107 0.31 -4.57 -10.25
N PRO A 108 -0.47 -4.63 -11.35
CA PRO A 108 -1.00 -5.90 -11.86
C PRO A 108 0.10 -6.94 -12.15
N GLU A 109 1.24 -6.52 -12.70
CA GLU A 109 2.38 -7.40 -12.96
C GLU A 109 2.85 -8.07 -11.66
N LEU A 110 3.05 -7.28 -10.60
CA LEU A 110 3.43 -7.76 -9.27
C LEU A 110 2.38 -8.71 -8.69
N MET A 111 1.10 -8.31 -8.67
CA MET A 111 0.01 -9.16 -8.15
C MET A 111 -0.08 -10.48 -8.91
N SER A 112 0.14 -10.47 -10.24
CA SER A 112 0.16 -11.69 -11.05
C SER A 112 1.31 -12.64 -10.67
N LYS A 113 2.49 -12.09 -10.33
CA LYS A 113 3.65 -12.87 -9.88
C LYS A 113 3.40 -13.48 -8.51
N ILE A 114 2.86 -12.71 -7.56
CA ILE A 114 2.49 -13.22 -6.23
C ILE A 114 1.41 -14.30 -6.37
N LYS A 115 0.38 -14.09 -7.19
CA LYS A 115 -0.67 -15.10 -7.45
C LYS A 115 -0.10 -16.41 -8.01
N LYS A 116 0.87 -16.33 -8.93
CA LYS A 116 1.55 -17.51 -9.47
C LYS A 116 2.35 -18.23 -8.38
N LEU A 117 3.06 -17.49 -7.52
CA LEU A 117 3.78 -18.04 -6.38
C LEU A 117 2.83 -18.74 -5.41
N ASP A 118 1.74 -18.08 -5.01
CA ASP A 118 0.73 -18.62 -4.13
C ASP A 118 0.14 -19.93 -4.67
N ARG A 119 -0.15 -20.00 -5.98
CA ARG A 119 -0.63 -21.24 -6.62
C ARG A 119 0.40 -22.36 -6.55
N LYS A 120 1.70 -22.06 -6.75
CA LYS A 120 2.75 -23.07 -6.62
C LYS A 120 2.88 -23.57 -5.17
N ILE A 121 2.76 -22.68 -4.17
CA ILE A 121 2.86 -23.05 -2.75
C ILE A 121 1.64 -23.85 -2.31
N ARG A 122 0.42 -23.43 -2.68
CA ARG A 122 -0.85 -24.09 -2.28
C ARG A 122 -0.94 -25.55 -2.73
N ARG A 123 -0.36 -25.88 -3.89
CA ARG A 123 -0.25 -27.26 -4.37
C ARG A 123 0.57 -28.17 -3.46
N GLU A 124 1.50 -27.60 -2.70
CA GLU A 124 2.41 -28.35 -1.83
C GLU A 124 1.96 -28.35 -0.37
N THR A 125 1.32 -27.27 0.07
CA THR A 125 0.82 -27.14 1.46
C THR A 125 -0.39 -26.21 1.52
N PRO A 126 -1.36 -26.51 2.40
CA PRO A 126 -2.38 -25.51 2.74
C PRO A 126 -1.69 -24.26 3.28
N MET A 127 -2.24 -23.10 2.90
CA MET A 127 -1.70 -21.79 3.26
C MET A 127 -2.81 -20.93 3.86
N ASN A 128 -2.53 -20.35 5.03
CA ASN A 128 -3.45 -19.49 5.75
C ASN A 128 -3.08 -18.02 5.51
N ASP A 129 -4.05 -17.20 5.13
CA ASP A 129 -3.88 -15.76 4.91
C ASP A 129 -4.30 -14.91 6.12
N LEU A 130 -4.80 -15.54 7.20
CA LEU A 130 -5.20 -14.84 8.43
C LEU A 130 -4.11 -13.91 9.00
N PRO A 131 -2.81 -14.28 9.06
CA PRO A 131 -1.78 -13.36 9.55
C PRO A 131 -1.64 -12.11 8.67
N ILE A 132 -1.83 -12.25 7.36
CA ILE A 132 -1.76 -11.14 6.40
C ILE A 132 -2.98 -10.23 6.59
N GLU A 133 -4.17 -10.81 6.75
CA GLU A 133 -5.41 -10.08 7.00
C GLU A 133 -5.33 -9.25 8.29
N VAL A 134 -4.77 -9.82 9.36
CA VAL A 134 -4.54 -9.08 10.62
C VAL A 134 -3.60 -7.89 10.40
N VAL A 135 -2.48 -8.09 9.70
CA VAL A 135 -1.52 -7.01 9.41
C VAL A 135 -2.14 -5.93 8.51
N GLU A 136 -2.96 -6.33 7.55
CA GLU A 136 -3.70 -5.39 6.70
C GLU A 136 -4.70 -4.54 7.50
N VAL A 137 -5.49 -5.16 8.39
CA VAL A 137 -6.42 -4.43 9.26
C VAL A 137 -5.66 -3.46 10.16
N LEU A 138 -4.52 -3.87 10.72
CA LEU A 138 -3.67 -3.00 11.53
C LEU A 138 -3.11 -1.83 10.71
N ALA A 139 -2.65 -2.08 9.48
CA ALA A 139 -2.18 -1.04 8.57
C ALA A 139 -3.31 -0.04 8.25
N ILE A 140 -4.51 -0.52 7.96
CA ILE A 140 -5.68 0.34 7.70
C ILE A 140 -6.04 1.15 8.95
N LEU A 141 -6.10 0.54 10.14
CA LEU A 141 -6.35 1.25 11.39
C LEU A 141 -5.29 2.32 11.68
N ALA A 142 -4.02 2.02 11.42
CA ALA A 142 -2.94 2.99 11.55
C ALA A 142 -3.10 4.17 10.58
N THR A 143 -3.64 3.95 9.38
CA THR A 143 -3.95 5.03 8.42
C THR A 143 -5.14 5.89 8.83
N PHE A 144 -6.04 5.38 9.67
CA PHE A 144 -7.11 6.18 10.25
C PHE A 144 -6.64 7.11 11.39
N GLY A 145 -5.50 6.84 12.02
CA GLY A 145 -4.90 7.75 13.00
C GLY A 145 -4.72 9.17 12.46
N PRO A 146 -4.09 9.36 11.29
CA PRO A 146 -4.04 10.64 10.59
C PRO A 146 -5.41 11.20 10.17
N LEU A 147 -6.39 10.36 9.81
CA LEU A 147 -7.76 10.81 9.50
C LEU A 147 -8.49 11.36 10.73
N PHE A 148 -8.23 10.82 11.93
CA PHE A 148 -8.71 11.42 13.18
C PHE A 148 -8.13 12.81 13.40
N ILE A 149 -6.86 13.02 13.03
CA ILE A 149 -6.24 14.34 13.10
C ILE A 149 -6.86 15.29 12.05
N ILE A 150 -7.24 14.78 10.87
CA ILE A 150 -7.97 15.55 9.85
C ILE A 150 -9.37 15.94 10.35
N ILE A 151 -10.11 15.03 10.99
CA ILE A 151 -11.43 15.31 11.59
C ILE A 151 -11.29 16.31 12.75
N TYR A 152 -10.25 16.15 13.57
CA TYR A 152 -9.95 17.07 14.67
C TYR A 152 -9.60 18.48 14.17
N ALA A 153 -8.77 18.58 13.14
CA ALA A 153 -8.46 19.84 12.47
C ALA A 153 -9.69 20.44 11.77
N TYR A 154 -10.59 19.62 11.20
CA TYR A 154 -11.86 20.09 10.62
C TYR A 154 -12.85 20.60 11.68
N TYR A 155 -12.91 19.95 12.85
CA TYR A 155 -13.71 20.43 13.99
C TYR A 155 -13.23 21.81 14.48
N TYR A 156 -11.91 22.01 14.55
CA TYR A 156 -11.33 23.32 14.83
C TYR A 156 -11.59 24.32 13.70
N PHE A 157 -11.61 23.89 12.44
CA PHE A 157 -11.92 24.75 11.28
C PHE A 157 -13.34 25.35 11.32
N ILE A 158 -14.32 24.63 11.89
CA ILE A 158 -15.69 25.13 12.10
C ILE A 158 -15.74 26.23 13.18
N ARG A 159 -14.69 26.38 14.01
CA ARG A 159 -14.49 27.50 14.94
C ARG A 159 -13.36 28.41 14.42
N PRO A 160 -13.66 29.41 13.58
CA PRO A 160 -12.73 29.99 12.62
C PRO A 160 -11.78 31.05 13.21
N GLU A 161 -11.45 30.99 14.49
CA GLU A 161 -10.65 32.04 15.14
C GLU A 161 -9.13 31.92 14.84
N ASP A 162 -8.63 30.80 14.31
CA ASP A 162 -7.19 30.62 14.02
C ASP A 162 -6.85 29.83 12.74
N THR A 163 -5.60 30.01 12.29
CA THR A 163 -4.88 29.52 11.09
C THR A 163 -4.80 27.99 10.87
N VAL A 164 -5.92 27.27 10.89
CA VAL A 164 -5.94 25.79 10.92
C VAL A 164 -5.81 25.12 9.53
N ALA A 165 -6.04 25.86 8.44
CA ALA A 165 -5.98 25.32 7.07
C ALA A 165 -4.62 24.69 6.68
N SER A 166 -3.53 25.17 7.28
CA SER A 166 -2.17 24.70 6.99
C SER A 166 -1.83 23.38 7.65
N GLU A 167 -2.34 23.16 8.86
CA GLU A 167 -2.09 21.96 9.65
C GLU A 167 -2.84 20.76 9.05
N LEU A 168 -4.11 20.96 8.64
CA LEU A 168 -4.92 19.95 7.98
C LEU A 168 -4.21 19.32 6.77
N ARG A 169 -3.51 20.15 5.98
CA ARG A 169 -2.77 19.68 4.79
C ARG A 169 -1.54 18.88 5.16
N LEU A 170 -0.78 19.33 6.16
CA LEU A 170 0.37 18.59 6.67
C LEU A 170 -0.06 17.19 7.11
N TYR A 171 -1.18 17.09 7.84
CA TYR A 171 -1.73 15.80 8.26
C TYR A 171 -2.19 14.94 7.09
N TYR A 172 -2.77 15.54 6.05
CA TYR A 172 -3.11 14.81 4.83
C TYR A 172 -1.87 14.25 4.11
N THR A 173 -0.81 15.04 3.93
CA THR A 173 0.44 14.55 3.32
C THR A 173 1.11 13.47 4.17
N ILE A 174 1.09 13.61 5.50
CA ILE A 174 1.58 12.59 6.44
C ILE A 174 0.75 11.31 6.30
N ALA A 175 -0.57 11.41 6.23
CA ALA A 175 -1.46 10.27 6.00
C ALA A 175 -1.13 9.56 4.68
N GLN A 176 -0.93 10.34 3.61
CA GLN A 176 -0.52 9.83 2.30
C GLN A 176 0.82 9.08 2.35
N SER A 177 1.84 9.67 2.98
CA SER A 177 3.15 9.03 3.13
C SER A 177 3.08 7.74 3.95
N LEU A 178 2.35 7.77 5.08
CA LEU A 178 2.14 6.61 5.93
C LEU A 178 1.45 5.48 5.19
N ILE A 179 0.38 5.75 4.43
CA ILE A 179 -0.31 4.68 3.71
C ILE A 179 0.54 4.06 2.61
N ASN A 180 1.37 4.86 1.93
CA ASN A 180 2.32 4.33 0.95
C ASN A 180 3.28 3.35 1.61
N ASN A 181 3.82 3.73 2.77
CA ASN A 181 4.75 2.91 3.52
C ASN A 181 4.07 1.64 4.03
N PHE A 182 2.87 1.74 4.60
CA PHE A 182 2.13 0.58 5.08
C PHE A 182 1.79 -0.42 3.97
N ILE A 183 1.47 0.04 2.75
CA ILE A 183 1.29 -0.90 1.63
C ILE A 183 2.57 -1.63 1.31
N PHE A 184 3.69 -0.91 1.27
CA PHE A 184 4.98 -1.54 1.05
C PHE A 184 5.27 -2.59 2.14
N ASP A 185 5.06 -2.23 3.40
CA ASP A 185 5.27 -3.13 4.55
C ASP A 185 4.36 -4.36 4.49
N VAL A 186 3.08 -4.19 4.14
CA VAL A 186 2.12 -5.29 3.96
C VAL A 186 2.59 -6.20 2.82
N ILE A 187 3.03 -5.66 1.68
CA ILE A 187 3.56 -6.48 0.56
C ILE A 187 4.81 -7.23 0.96
N VAL A 188 5.75 -6.58 1.66
CA VAL A 188 6.96 -7.23 2.18
C VAL A 188 6.58 -8.34 3.17
N TYR A 189 5.62 -8.09 4.05
CA TYR A 189 5.13 -9.07 5.02
C TYR A 189 4.47 -10.28 4.33
N VAL A 190 3.66 -10.07 3.29
CA VAL A 190 3.10 -11.15 2.46
C VAL A 190 4.22 -12.03 1.91
N LEU A 191 5.22 -11.42 1.25
CA LEU A 191 6.35 -12.15 0.68
C LEU A 191 7.13 -12.90 1.75
N TYR A 192 7.42 -12.26 2.88
CA TYR A 192 8.08 -12.87 4.03
C TYR A 192 7.31 -14.11 4.51
N HIS A 193 6.00 -14.01 4.70
CA HIS A 193 5.16 -15.12 5.14
C HIS A 193 5.15 -16.28 4.12
N ARG A 194 5.19 -15.98 2.82
CA ARG A 194 5.34 -17.00 1.77
C ARG A 194 6.68 -17.71 1.86
N PHE A 195 7.78 -16.97 1.97
CA PHE A 195 9.11 -17.56 2.13
C PHE A 195 9.23 -18.38 3.42
N GLN A 196 8.62 -17.93 4.52
CA GLN A 196 8.56 -18.70 5.75
C GLN A 196 7.83 -20.03 5.56
N THR A 197 6.76 -20.04 4.76
CA THR A 197 6.03 -21.27 4.42
C THR A 197 6.90 -22.22 3.59
N ILE A 198 7.63 -21.70 2.60
CA ILE A 198 8.60 -22.49 1.82
C ILE A 198 9.69 -23.07 2.72
N ASN A 199 10.24 -22.27 3.64
CA ASN A 199 11.26 -22.72 4.58
C ASN A 199 10.74 -23.84 5.51
N LYS A 200 9.48 -23.77 5.96
CA LYS A 200 8.84 -24.86 6.70
C LYS A 200 8.73 -26.14 5.87
N LEU A 201 8.42 -26.03 4.57
CA LEU A 201 8.41 -27.19 3.67
C LEU A 201 9.80 -27.83 3.51
N ILE A 202 10.85 -27.00 3.43
CA ILE A 202 12.25 -27.46 3.39
C ILE A 202 12.61 -28.18 4.69
N MET A 203 12.21 -27.66 5.86
CA MET A 203 12.47 -28.33 7.14
C MET A 203 11.71 -29.67 7.29
N GLN A 204 10.51 -29.79 6.72
CA GLN A 204 9.76 -31.06 6.74
C GLN A 204 10.43 -32.14 5.88
N LEU A 205 11.12 -31.74 4.79
CA LEU A 205 11.89 -32.66 3.96
C LEU A 205 13.06 -33.29 4.70
N ASP A 206 13.78 -32.49 5.48
CA ASP A 206 14.91 -32.97 6.29
C ASP A 206 14.48 -34.05 7.30
N LYS A 207 13.20 -34.04 7.70
CA LYS A 207 12.62 -35.00 8.65
C LYS A 207 11.94 -36.23 8.01
N GLN A 208 11.71 -36.25 6.70
CA GLN A 208 11.03 -37.37 6.02
C GLN A 208 12.04 -38.43 5.55
N ILE A 209 11.83 -39.69 5.96
CA ILE A 209 12.78 -40.82 5.74
C ILE A 209 12.60 -41.51 4.37
N ASN A 210 11.51 -41.23 3.63
CA ASN A 210 11.20 -41.96 2.40
C ASN A 210 11.82 -41.31 1.15
N ALA A 211 12.87 -41.92 0.62
CA ALA A 211 13.67 -41.45 -0.52
C ALA A 211 12.87 -40.98 -1.77
N PRO A 212 11.76 -41.64 -2.21
CA PRO A 212 10.99 -41.20 -3.37
C PRO A 212 10.23 -39.88 -3.13
N GLN A 213 9.74 -39.68 -1.91
CA GLN A 213 9.04 -38.46 -1.52
C GLN A 213 10.00 -37.28 -1.44
N ILE A 214 11.23 -37.51 -0.96
CA ILE A 214 12.30 -36.51 -0.91
C ILE A 214 12.64 -36.00 -2.31
N THR A 215 12.84 -36.89 -3.30
CA THR A 215 13.22 -36.47 -4.66
C THR A 215 12.13 -35.66 -5.36
N SER A 216 10.86 -36.05 -5.17
CA SER A 216 9.72 -35.32 -5.73
C SER A 216 9.58 -33.91 -5.15
N LYS A 217 9.74 -33.76 -3.82
CA LYS A 217 9.64 -32.48 -3.13
C LYS A 217 10.86 -31.58 -3.37
N ILE A 218 12.08 -32.12 -3.46
CA ILE A 218 13.28 -31.35 -3.87
C ILE A 218 13.08 -30.76 -5.27
N ARG A 219 12.55 -31.56 -6.22
CA ARG A 219 12.24 -31.07 -7.57
C ARG A 219 11.20 -29.96 -7.54
N CYS A 220 10.22 -30.01 -6.63
CA CYS A 220 9.22 -28.96 -6.50
C CYS A 220 9.78 -27.67 -5.88
N ILE A 221 10.57 -27.76 -4.81
CA ILE A 221 11.21 -26.58 -4.20
C ILE A 221 12.15 -25.88 -5.18
N ARG A 222 12.88 -26.63 -6.01
CA ARG A 222 13.68 -26.06 -7.08
C ARG A 222 12.85 -25.27 -8.10
N LYS A 223 11.59 -25.65 -8.33
CA LYS A 223 10.63 -24.90 -9.17
C LYS A 223 9.99 -23.71 -8.44
N LEU A 224 10.00 -23.68 -7.11
CA LEU A 224 9.54 -22.55 -6.30
C LEU A 224 10.61 -21.46 -6.17
N HIS A 225 11.89 -21.86 -6.16
CA HIS A 225 13.04 -20.97 -6.09
C HIS A 225 13.41 -20.32 -7.43
N ASN A 226 13.01 -20.94 -8.55
CA ASN A 226 13.15 -20.41 -9.92
C ASN A 226 11.86 -19.72 -10.40
#